data_AF-A0A2D4LDS1-F1
#
_entry.id   AF-A0A2D4LDS1-F1
#
_cell.length_a   1.000
_cell.length_b   1.000
_cell.length_c   1.000
_cell.angle_alpha   90.00
_cell.angle_beta   90.00
_cell.angle_gamma   90.00
#
_symmetry.space_group_name_H-M   'P 1'
#
loop_
_entity.id
_entity.type
_entity.pdbx_description
1 polymer ?
#
loop_
_entity_poly.entity_id
_entity_poly.type
_entity_poly.pdbx_seq_one_letter_code
_entity_poly.pdbx_strand_id
1 'polypeptide(L)'
;DASISDIMEDMMSKSKANFLHQQIDSQVFPSDLHIPHFSIESGPSASQVLVMGPDDYIVAVVSSLNRPFGSGIMTSSGILLNSQMLDFSWMNETEDHSSSSLRNFIQPGKRPLSFLLPTIVRPSEGMCGTYLCLGASGGDKALSSIMQVLINVLEYNKNLSESLSLGRLHPQLQSNILEVDSEFPEEDISFFTTRGEHVKKVEVLSIVHGAR
;
A
#
# COMPACT_ATOMS: atom_id res chain seq x y z
N ASP A 1 19.22 20.03 0.04
CA ASP A 1 18.25 18.96 -0.27
C ASP A 1 18.90 17.62 -0.08
N ALA A 2 18.39 16.82 0.87
CA ALA A 2 18.82 15.43 0.99
C ALA A 2 18.50 14.72 -0.32
N SER A 3 19.46 13.95 -0.85
CA SER A 3 19.22 13.15 -2.03
C SER A 3 18.17 12.07 -1.73
N ILE A 4 17.52 11.53 -2.77
CA ILE A 4 16.57 10.40 -2.60
C ILE A 4 17.27 9.24 -1.88
N SER A 5 18.55 9.01 -2.17
CA SER A 5 19.37 7.99 -1.51
C SER A 5 19.46 8.20 0.00
N ASP A 6 19.70 9.43 0.46
CA ASP A 6 19.81 9.73 1.90
C ASP A 6 18.49 9.46 2.64
N ILE A 7 17.35 9.81 2.01
CA ILE A 7 16.02 9.55 2.58
C ILE A 7 15.75 8.04 2.65
N MET A 8 16.09 7.30 1.58
CA MET A 8 15.93 5.85 1.55
C MET A 8 16.82 5.17 2.60
N GLU A 9 18.06 5.61 2.77
CA GLU A 9 18.95 5.10 3.80
C GLU A 9 18.40 5.35 5.22
N ASP A 10 17.87 6.55 5.49
CA ASP A 10 17.23 6.85 6.79
C ASP A 10 16.01 5.95 7.02
N MET A 11 15.10 5.87 6.03
CA MET A 11 13.86 5.07 6.11
C MET A 11 14.13 3.58 6.32
N MET A 12 15.19 3.04 5.71
CA MET A 12 15.56 1.62 5.79
C MET A 12 16.48 1.31 6.99
N SER A 13 16.92 2.32 7.74
CA SER A 13 17.86 2.12 8.84
C SER A 13 17.23 1.40 10.03
N LYS A 14 17.98 0.46 10.63
CA LYS A 14 17.55 -0.23 11.86
C LYS A 14 17.40 0.73 13.04
N SER A 15 18.18 1.81 13.07
CA SER A 15 18.06 2.85 14.10
C SER A 15 16.70 3.54 14.04
N LYS A 16 16.26 3.95 12.84
CA LYS A 16 14.95 4.57 12.64
C LYS A 16 13.81 3.60 12.97
N ALA A 17 13.93 2.35 12.52
CA ALA A 17 12.94 1.30 12.82
C ALA A 17 12.80 1.09 14.34
N ASN A 18 13.91 0.99 15.07
CA ASN A 18 13.88 0.84 16.53
C ASN A 18 13.25 2.06 17.23
N PHE A 19 13.55 3.27 16.75
CA PHE A 19 12.95 4.49 17.28
C PHE A 19 11.43 4.55 17.08
N LEU A 20 10.93 4.11 15.92
CA LEU A 20 9.49 4.00 15.66
C LEU A 20 8.85 2.87 16.48
N HIS A 21 9.54 1.74 16.63
CA HIS A 21 9.05 0.61 17.42
C HIS A 21 8.85 0.98 18.90
N GLN A 22 9.75 1.79 19.48
CA GLN A 22 9.61 2.28 20.86
C GLN A 22 8.39 3.18 21.10
N GLN A 23 7.78 3.70 20.04
CA GLN A 23 6.56 4.52 20.12
C GLN A 23 5.28 3.68 19.99
N ILE A 24 5.39 2.38 19.71
CA ILE A 24 4.25 1.48 19.66
C ILE A 24 3.85 1.15 21.10
N ASP A 25 2.65 1.56 21.49
CA ASP A 25 2.03 1.19 22.76
C ASP A 25 0.71 0.45 22.51
N SER A 26 0.19 -0.13 23.58
CA SER A 26 -1.09 -0.82 23.70
C SER A 26 -2.32 0.09 23.68
N GLN A 27 -2.12 1.41 23.66
CA GLN A 27 -3.16 2.44 23.60
C GLN A 27 -3.29 3.03 22.19
N VAL A 28 -4.47 3.56 21.87
CA VAL A 28 -4.75 4.24 20.59
C VAL A 28 -3.78 5.40 20.40
N PHE A 29 -3.18 5.47 19.21
CA PHE A 29 -2.24 6.52 18.87
C PHE A 29 -2.96 7.88 18.82
N PRO A 30 -2.47 8.93 19.51
CA PRO A 30 -3.12 10.24 19.48
C PRO A 30 -3.02 10.87 18.09
N SER A 31 -4.13 11.42 17.60
CA SER A 31 -4.29 12.02 16.27
C SER A 31 -3.37 13.23 15.98
N ASP A 32 -2.65 13.74 16.98
CA ASP A 32 -1.89 15.00 16.93
C ASP A 32 -0.50 14.87 16.30
N LEU A 33 -0.05 13.65 16.01
CA LEU A 33 1.18 13.44 15.25
C LEU A 33 0.90 13.62 13.77
N HIS A 34 1.38 14.74 13.21
CA HIS A 34 1.41 15.02 11.77
C HIS A 34 2.29 13.99 11.03
N ILE A 35 1.77 12.79 10.85
CA ILE A 35 2.32 11.82 9.91
C ILE A 35 1.88 12.28 8.52
N PRO A 36 2.82 12.52 7.60
CA PRO A 36 2.47 12.91 6.24
C PRO A 36 1.55 11.85 5.62
N HIS A 37 0.38 12.30 5.18
CA HIS A 37 -0.65 11.46 4.60
C HIS A 37 -0.66 11.62 3.07
N PHE A 38 -1.12 10.58 2.40
CA PHE A 38 -1.23 10.52 0.95
C PHE A 38 -2.55 9.83 0.62
N SER A 39 -3.67 10.56 0.68
CA SER A 39 -4.94 10.06 0.17
C SER A 39 -4.97 10.16 -1.34
N ILE A 40 -5.24 9.03 -2.00
CA ILE A 40 -5.62 9.00 -3.41
C ILE A 40 -6.99 8.34 -3.48
N GLU A 41 -7.88 8.86 -4.34
CA GLU A 41 -9.23 8.33 -4.50
C GLU A 41 -9.25 6.80 -4.67
N SER A 42 -10.19 6.17 -3.98
CA SER A 42 -10.30 4.72 -3.85
C SER A 42 -11.09 4.07 -4.99
N GLY A 43 -10.52 3.01 -5.55
CA GLY A 43 -11.16 2.12 -6.52
C GLY A 43 -10.16 1.10 -7.09
N PRO A 44 -10.58 -0.12 -7.45
CA PRO A 44 -9.70 -1.09 -8.09
C PRO A 44 -9.36 -0.62 -9.51
N SER A 45 -8.29 0.15 -9.63
CA SER A 45 -7.87 0.76 -10.90
C SER A 45 -6.56 0.19 -11.44
N ALA A 46 -5.92 -0.70 -10.69
CA ALA A 46 -4.69 -1.36 -11.10
C ALA A 46 -4.95 -2.82 -11.53
N SER A 47 -4.33 -3.21 -12.64
CA SER A 47 -4.20 -4.58 -13.12
C SER A 47 -2.81 -5.10 -12.80
N GLN A 48 -2.70 -6.42 -12.62
CA GLN A 48 -1.46 -7.06 -12.19
C GLN A 48 -1.22 -8.38 -12.92
N VAL A 49 0.05 -8.61 -13.29
CA VAL A 49 0.54 -9.83 -13.91
C VAL A 49 1.74 -10.30 -13.10
N LEU A 50 1.62 -11.49 -12.52
CA LEU A 50 2.61 -12.10 -11.64
C LEU A 50 2.96 -13.46 -12.25
N VAL A 51 4.23 -13.66 -12.58
CA VAL A 51 4.73 -14.88 -13.24
C VAL A 51 5.95 -15.39 -12.50
N MET A 52 5.95 -16.67 -12.19
CA MET A 52 7.10 -17.40 -11.68
C MET A 52 7.32 -18.60 -12.60
N GLY A 53 8.45 -18.59 -13.32
CA GLY A 53 8.80 -19.64 -14.26
C GLY A 53 9.64 -20.76 -13.62
N PRO A 54 9.72 -21.94 -14.26
CA PRO A 54 10.59 -23.03 -13.82
C PRO A 54 12.09 -22.75 -14.02
N ASP A 55 12.41 -21.65 -14.68
CA ASP A 55 13.73 -21.12 -15.02
C ASP A 55 14.21 -20.06 -14.00
N ASP A 56 13.61 -20.03 -12.81
CA ASP A 56 13.89 -19.10 -11.70
C ASP A 56 13.63 -17.61 -12.02
N TYR A 57 13.01 -17.31 -13.16
CA TYR A 57 12.58 -15.94 -13.47
C TYR A 57 11.26 -15.62 -12.77
N ILE A 58 11.28 -14.50 -12.02
CA ILE A 58 10.11 -13.95 -11.35
C ILE A 58 9.83 -12.57 -11.93
N VAL A 59 8.63 -12.39 -12.45
CA VAL A 59 8.17 -11.15 -13.06
C VAL A 59 6.92 -10.66 -12.31
N ALA A 60 7.01 -9.46 -11.76
CA ALA A 60 5.88 -8.78 -11.14
C ALA A 60 5.62 -7.46 -11.88
N VAL A 61 4.45 -7.35 -12.49
CA VAL A 61 4.00 -6.14 -13.19
C VAL A 61 2.69 -5.68 -12.59
N VAL A 62 2.64 -4.42 -12.18
CA VAL A 62 1.40 -3.76 -11.78
C VAL A 62 1.27 -2.50 -12.62
N SER A 63 0.10 -2.30 -13.23
CA SER A 63 -0.18 -1.20 -14.16
C SER A 63 -1.55 -0.60 -13.88
N SER A 64 -1.71 0.70 -14.08
CA SER A 64 -2.95 1.42 -13.81
C SER A 64 -3.17 2.56 -14.81
N LEU A 65 -4.43 2.92 -15.04
CA LEU A 65 -4.82 4.17 -15.71
C LEU A 65 -5.15 5.29 -14.71
N ASN A 66 -4.87 5.08 -13.42
CA ASN A 66 -5.30 5.83 -12.23
C ASN A 66 -6.76 5.58 -11.85
N ARG A 67 -7.73 6.02 -12.68
CA ARG A 67 -9.17 5.74 -12.47
C ARG A 67 -9.65 4.65 -13.44
N PRO A 68 -10.80 4.01 -13.20
CA PRO A 68 -11.43 3.17 -14.22
C PRO A 68 -11.61 3.97 -15.52
N PHE A 69 -11.12 3.42 -16.65
CA PHE A 69 -11.04 4.09 -17.96
C PHE A 69 -10.15 5.35 -18.04
N GLY A 70 -9.33 5.60 -17.02
CA GLY A 70 -8.39 6.72 -16.95
C GLY A 70 -9.06 8.08 -17.02
N SER A 71 -8.65 8.89 -17.99
CA SER A 71 -9.24 10.21 -18.24
C SER A 71 -10.59 10.16 -18.95
N GLY A 72 -11.01 8.99 -19.44
CA GLY A 72 -12.16 8.85 -20.35
C GLY A 72 -11.88 9.33 -21.78
N ILE A 73 -10.68 9.83 -22.06
CA ILE A 73 -10.27 10.27 -23.40
C ILE A 73 -9.65 9.10 -24.15
N MET A 74 -10.14 8.86 -25.38
CA MET A 74 -9.61 7.84 -26.28
C MET A 74 -9.00 8.50 -27.51
N THR A 75 -7.82 8.05 -27.92
CA THR A 75 -7.21 8.47 -29.18
C THR A 75 -8.00 7.94 -30.38
N SER A 76 -7.79 8.51 -31.56
CA SER A 76 -8.38 8.00 -32.82
C SER A 76 -8.00 6.54 -33.12
N SER A 77 -6.90 6.04 -32.55
CA SER A 77 -6.45 4.65 -32.67
C SER A 77 -7.05 3.71 -31.63
N GLY A 78 -7.90 4.19 -30.72
CA GLY A 78 -8.55 3.38 -29.69
C GLY A 78 -7.77 3.24 -28.38
N ILE A 79 -6.75 4.06 -28.14
CA ILE A 79 -5.95 4.01 -26.90
C ILE A 79 -6.59 4.91 -25.86
N LEU A 80 -6.93 4.35 -24.70
CA LEU A 80 -7.39 5.13 -23.53
C LEU A 80 -6.21 5.86 -22.89
N LEU A 81 -6.39 7.15 -22.61
CA LEU A 81 -5.40 7.98 -21.93
C LEU A 81 -5.62 7.92 -20.41
N ASN A 82 -4.53 7.75 -19.66
CA ASN A 82 -4.58 7.71 -18.20
C ASN A 82 -4.99 9.05 -17.57
N SER A 83 -5.37 9.02 -16.31
CA SER A 83 -5.62 10.21 -15.48
C SER A 83 -4.55 10.41 -14.41
N GLN A 84 -3.30 9.97 -14.64
CA GLN A 84 -2.26 9.90 -13.60
C GLN A 84 -1.87 11.25 -13.00
N MET A 85 -2.09 12.34 -13.73
CA MET A 85 -1.87 13.69 -13.22
C MET A 85 -2.70 14.00 -11.96
N LEU A 86 -3.78 13.26 -11.73
CA LEU A 86 -4.62 13.38 -10.53
C LEU A 86 -3.94 12.91 -9.23
N ASP A 87 -2.80 12.22 -9.34
CA ASP A 87 -2.03 11.77 -8.18
C ASP A 87 -1.09 12.87 -7.64
N PHE A 88 -0.97 14.02 -8.30
CA PHE A 88 -0.26 15.18 -7.74
C PHE A 88 -1.12 15.90 -6.71
N SER A 89 -0.47 16.62 -5.79
CA SER A 89 -1.13 17.61 -4.94
C SER A 89 -1.31 18.94 -5.70
N TRP A 90 -2.45 19.61 -5.55
CA TRP A 90 -2.70 20.95 -6.09
C TRP A 90 -3.63 21.79 -5.19
N MET A 91 -3.47 23.12 -5.26
CA MET A 91 -4.02 24.10 -4.29
C MET A 91 -5.51 24.01 -3.98
N ASN A 92 -6.34 23.49 -4.88
CA ASN A 92 -7.80 23.47 -4.72
C ASN A 92 -8.39 22.15 -4.22
N GLU A 93 -7.63 21.04 -4.20
CA GLU A 93 -8.13 19.72 -3.78
C GLU A 93 -7.45 19.20 -2.51
N THR A 94 -6.18 19.58 -2.28
CA THR A 94 -5.51 19.21 -1.03
C THR A 94 -5.77 20.25 0.05
N GLU A 95 -6.75 20.01 0.91
CA GLU A 95 -6.85 20.68 2.23
C GLU A 95 -5.62 20.37 3.11
N ASP A 96 -4.90 19.29 2.78
CA ASP A 96 -3.64 18.94 3.42
C ASP A 96 -2.47 19.77 2.85
N HIS A 97 -1.99 20.72 3.65
CA HIS A 97 -0.78 21.51 3.40
C HIS A 97 0.48 20.87 4.03
N SER A 98 0.46 19.57 4.32
CA SER A 98 1.63 18.86 4.86
C SER A 98 2.86 19.00 3.94
N SER A 99 4.04 18.88 4.55
CA SER A 99 5.32 18.90 3.81
C SER A 99 5.39 17.85 2.69
N SER A 100 4.61 16.77 2.81
CA SER A 100 4.52 15.72 1.79
C SER A 100 3.65 16.10 0.61
N SER A 101 2.50 16.75 0.86
CA SER A 101 1.68 17.35 -0.19
C SER A 101 2.49 18.35 -1.03
N LEU A 102 3.31 19.18 -0.38
CA LEU A 102 4.22 20.10 -1.08
C LEU A 102 5.29 19.37 -1.92
N ARG A 103 5.86 18.26 -1.42
CA ARG A 103 6.83 17.45 -2.18
C ARG A 103 6.20 16.76 -3.38
N ASN A 104 4.91 16.45 -3.35
CA ASN A 104 4.17 15.88 -4.47
C ASN A 104 3.36 16.95 -5.23
N PHE A 105 3.74 18.23 -5.17
CA PHE A 105 3.10 19.26 -5.98
C PHE A 105 3.44 19.11 -7.47
N ILE A 106 2.48 19.44 -8.33
CA ILE A 106 2.59 19.37 -9.79
C ILE A 106 3.72 20.26 -10.34
N GLN A 107 4.59 19.69 -11.19
CA GLN A 107 5.68 20.40 -11.85
C GLN A 107 5.94 19.84 -13.26
N PRO A 108 6.37 20.66 -14.26
CA PRO A 108 6.71 20.17 -15.59
C PRO A 108 7.80 19.09 -15.56
N GLY A 109 7.58 18.00 -16.29
CA GLY A 109 8.53 16.88 -16.38
C GLY A 109 8.65 16.00 -15.13
N LYS A 110 8.00 16.36 -14.03
CA LYS A 110 7.93 15.55 -12.81
C LYS A 110 6.94 14.40 -12.99
N ARG A 111 7.21 13.28 -12.31
CA ARG A 111 6.30 12.13 -12.25
C ARG A 111 5.51 12.19 -10.93
N PRO A 112 4.20 11.92 -10.95
CA PRO A 112 3.40 11.88 -9.73
C PRO A 112 3.78 10.69 -8.85
N LEU A 113 3.48 10.81 -7.55
CA LEU A 113 3.58 9.69 -6.60
C LEU A 113 2.65 8.54 -7.04
N SER A 114 3.06 7.30 -6.75
CA SER A 114 2.30 6.09 -7.09
C SER A 114 2.30 5.10 -5.94
N PHE A 115 1.18 4.39 -5.78
CA PHE A 115 1.04 3.25 -4.85
C PHE A 115 1.08 1.89 -5.54
N LEU A 116 1.53 1.84 -6.81
CA LEU A 116 1.76 0.56 -7.47
C LEU A 116 3.01 -0.09 -6.85
N LEU A 117 2.80 -1.24 -6.19
CA LEU A 117 3.83 -1.93 -5.40
C LEU A 117 4.03 -3.38 -5.90
N PRO A 118 4.59 -3.58 -7.10
CA PRO A 118 5.04 -4.91 -7.52
C PRO A 118 6.15 -5.38 -6.57
N THR A 119 5.92 -6.47 -5.86
CA THR A 119 6.79 -6.94 -4.79
C THR A 119 7.29 -8.34 -5.10
N ILE A 120 8.61 -8.56 -5.02
CA ILE A 120 9.24 -9.88 -5.14
C ILE A 120 10.03 -10.16 -3.87
N VAL A 121 9.84 -11.35 -3.32
CA VAL A 121 10.60 -11.90 -2.21
C VAL A 121 11.41 -13.08 -2.73
N ARG A 122 12.67 -13.12 -2.33
CA ARG A 122 13.58 -14.24 -2.58
C ARG A 122 14.52 -14.40 -1.39
N PRO A 123 15.14 -15.58 -1.21
CA PRO A 123 16.24 -15.75 -0.26
C PRO A 123 17.34 -14.71 -0.49
N SER A 124 17.87 -14.15 0.60
CA SER A 124 19.00 -13.23 0.54
C SER A 124 20.31 -13.93 0.17
N GLU A 125 20.43 -15.21 0.56
CA GLU A 125 21.59 -16.05 0.31
C GLU A 125 21.13 -17.43 -0.19
N GLY A 126 21.83 -17.96 -1.20
CA GLY A 126 21.52 -19.24 -1.80
C GLY A 126 20.19 -19.27 -2.57
N MET A 127 19.78 -20.49 -2.94
CA MET A 127 18.55 -20.76 -3.71
C MET A 127 17.46 -21.43 -2.84
N CYS A 128 17.73 -21.69 -1.56
CA CYS A 128 16.81 -22.38 -0.67
C CYS A 128 16.03 -21.35 0.16
N GLY A 129 14.71 -21.38 0.09
CA GLY A 129 13.83 -20.58 0.94
C GLY A 129 12.55 -20.18 0.24
N THR A 130 11.93 -19.10 0.71
CA THR A 130 10.64 -18.62 0.18
C THR A 130 10.86 -17.71 -1.01
N TYR A 131 10.31 -18.11 -2.14
CA TYR A 131 10.05 -17.25 -3.29
C TYR A 131 8.59 -16.86 -3.29
N LEU A 132 8.31 -15.59 -3.55
CA LEU A 132 6.96 -15.06 -3.57
C LEU A 132 6.96 -13.81 -4.43
N CYS A 133 5.96 -13.64 -5.28
CA CYS A 133 5.65 -12.35 -5.87
C CYS A 133 4.24 -11.93 -5.48
N LEU A 134 4.09 -10.65 -5.16
CA LEU A 134 2.84 -10.02 -4.74
C LEU A 134 2.59 -8.76 -5.58
N GLY A 135 1.31 -8.47 -5.78
CA GLY A 135 0.82 -7.17 -6.22
C GLY A 135 -0.50 -6.88 -5.52
N ALA A 136 -0.87 -5.62 -5.45
CA ALA A 136 -2.16 -5.24 -4.89
C ALA A 136 -2.80 -4.07 -5.65
N SER A 137 -4.13 -4.07 -5.67
CA SER A 137 -4.98 -2.98 -6.16
C SER A 137 -5.78 -2.44 -4.98
N GLY A 138 -5.87 -1.11 -4.83
CA GLY A 138 -6.50 -0.48 -3.67
C GLY A 138 -5.87 0.85 -3.22
N GLY A 139 -4.98 1.44 -4.03
CA GLY A 139 -4.34 2.72 -3.71
C GLY A 139 -3.40 2.62 -2.51
N ASP A 140 -3.52 3.55 -1.58
CA ASP A 140 -2.78 3.61 -0.31
C ASP A 140 -2.87 2.31 0.52
N LYS A 141 -4.03 1.63 0.48
CA LYS A 141 -4.29 0.35 1.17
C LYS A 141 -3.46 -0.81 0.65
N ALA A 142 -2.86 -0.69 -0.53
CA ALA A 142 -2.01 -1.72 -1.11
C ALA A 142 -0.83 -2.08 -0.19
N LEU A 143 -0.21 -1.07 0.44
CA LEU A 143 0.95 -1.28 1.31
C LEU A 143 0.60 -2.12 2.54
N SER A 144 -0.42 -1.74 3.31
CA SER A 144 -0.82 -2.48 4.52
C SER A 144 -1.25 -3.91 4.18
N SER A 145 -1.89 -4.08 3.03
CA SER A 145 -2.39 -5.38 2.58
C SER A 145 -1.28 -6.32 2.12
N ILE A 146 -0.32 -5.83 1.33
CA ILE A 146 0.88 -6.59 0.98
C ILE A 146 1.65 -6.96 2.25
N MET A 147 1.79 -6.01 3.20
CA MET A 147 2.55 -6.25 4.42
C MET A 147 1.92 -7.34 5.30
N GLN A 148 0.59 -7.37 5.43
CA GLN A 148 -0.12 -8.45 6.12
C GLN A 148 0.12 -9.82 5.47
N VAL A 149 0.10 -9.90 4.13
CA VAL A 149 0.40 -11.15 3.42
C VAL A 149 1.86 -11.58 3.65
N LEU A 150 2.81 -10.64 3.61
CA LEU A 150 4.21 -10.91 3.89
C LEU A 150 4.42 -11.44 5.31
N ILE A 151 3.80 -10.83 6.32
CA ILE A 151 3.88 -11.29 7.71
C ILE A 151 3.30 -12.70 7.84
N ASN A 152 2.13 -12.95 7.26
CA ASN A 152 1.50 -14.27 7.32
C ASN A 152 2.38 -15.37 6.71
N VAL A 153 2.99 -15.11 5.55
CA VAL A 153 3.81 -16.10 4.84
C VAL A 153 5.20 -16.26 5.46
N LEU A 154 5.86 -15.16 5.81
CA LEU A 154 7.27 -15.16 6.23
C LEU A 154 7.45 -15.37 7.73
N GLU A 155 6.58 -14.79 8.56
CA GLU A 155 6.67 -14.90 10.03
C GLU A 155 5.83 -16.07 10.54
N TYR A 156 4.55 -16.11 10.14
CA TYR A 156 3.62 -17.14 10.63
C TYR A 156 3.63 -18.44 9.83
N ASN A 157 4.47 -18.54 8.80
CA ASN A 157 4.59 -19.72 7.94
C ASN A 157 3.25 -20.21 7.34
N LYS A 158 2.27 -19.30 7.18
CA LYS A 158 0.98 -19.63 6.57
C LYS A 158 1.17 -19.89 5.09
N ASN A 159 0.28 -20.71 4.53
CA ASN A 159 0.26 -20.92 3.10
C ASN A 159 -0.22 -19.65 2.38
N LEU A 160 0.21 -19.43 1.12
CA LEU A 160 -0.12 -18.20 0.39
C LEU A 160 -1.63 -18.06 0.18
N SER A 161 -2.32 -19.14 -0.20
CA SER A 161 -3.77 -19.10 -0.48
C SER A 161 -4.58 -18.71 0.76
N GLU A 162 -4.25 -19.29 1.91
CA GLU A 162 -4.82 -18.94 3.21
C GLU A 162 -4.52 -17.48 3.52
N SER A 163 -3.27 -17.03 3.37
CA SER A 163 -2.87 -15.65 3.63
C SER A 163 -3.63 -14.64 2.77
N LEU A 164 -3.93 -14.99 1.51
CA LEU A 164 -4.70 -14.13 0.59
C LEU A 164 -6.21 -14.11 0.91
N SER A 165 -6.74 -15.18 1.51
CA SER A 165 -8.15 -15.30 1.89
C SER A 165 -8.52 -14.59 3.20
N LEU A 166 -7.53 -14.22 4.02
CA LEU A 166 -7.78 -13.50 5.26
C LEU A 166 -8.26 -12.06 4.98
N GLY A 167 -9.21 -11.60 5.80
CA GLY A 167 -9.61 -10.19 5.82
C GLY A 167 -8.42 -9.30 6.18
N ARG A 168 -8.37 -8.11 5.60
CA ARG A 168 -7.31 -7.13 5.81
C ARG A 168 -7.76 -6.03 6.76
N LEU A 169 -6.79 -5.38 7.38
CA LEU A 169 -6.96 -4.12 8.10
C LEU A 169 -6.11 -3.00 7.48
N HIS A 170 -6.54 -1.75 7.68
CA HIS A 170 -5.80 -0.57 7.26
C HIS A 170 -6.05 0.59 8.25
N PRO A 171 -5.02 1.03 9.00
CA PRO A 171 -5.12 2.19 9.87
C PRO A 171 -5.15 3.48 9.04
N GLN A 172 -6.25 4.23 9.16
CA GLN A 172 -6.44 5.49 8.46
C GLN A 172 -6.02 6.65 9.37
N LEU A 173 -4.75 7.06 9.23
CA LEU A 173 -4.06 7.92 10.19
C LEU A 173 -4.71 9.30 10.36
N GLN A 174 -5.25 9.88 9.29
CA GLN A 174 -5.82 11.24 9.33
C GLN A 174 -7.17 11.28 10.08
N SER A 175 -7.99 10.24 9.92
CA SER A 175 -9.29 10.14 10.59
C SER A 175 -9.25 9.37 11.90
N ASN A 176 -8.10 8.77 12.25
CA ASN A 176 -7.95 7.83 13.36
C ASN A 176 -9.01 6.72 13.35
N ILE A 177 -9.22 6.11 12.17
CA ILE A 177 -10.18 5.02 11.95
C ILE A 177 -9.40 3.79 11.51
N LEU A 178 -9.68 2.64 12.11
CA LEU A 178 -9.21 1.36 11.63
C LEU A 178 -10.22 0.79 10.64
N GLU A 179 -9.91 0.82 9.34
CA GLU A 179 -10.76 0.17 8.35
C GLU A 179 -10.44 -1.32 8.28
N VAL A 180 -11.46 -2.17 8.21
CA VAL A 180 -11.32 -3.63 8.11
C VAL A 180 -12.23 -4.20 7.01
N ASP A 181 -11.78 -5.27 6.37
CA ASP A 181 -12.58 -6.01 5.37
C ASP A 181 -13.86 -6.60 5.98
N SER A 182 -14.82 -6.91 5.10
CA SER A 182 -16.09 -7.52 5.48
C SER A 182 -15.92 -8.92 6.10
N GLU A 183 -14.88 -9.64 5.70
CA GLU A 183 -14.51 -10.97 6.20
C GLU A 183 -13.57 -10.93 7.41
N PHE A 184 -13.29 -9.74 7.97
CA PHE A 184 -12.43 -9.61 9.14
C PHE A 184 -13.11 -10.21 10.39
N PRO A 185 -12.43 -11.00 11.23
CA PRO A 185 -13.07 -11.69 12.36
C PRO A 185 -13.71 -10.73 13.38
N GLU A 186 -14.96 -10.98 13.75
CA GLU A 186 -15.70 -10.14 14.71
C GLU A 186 -15.09 -10.14 16.12
N GLU A 187 -14.42 -11.23 16.50
CA GLU A 187 -13.67 -11.31 17.77
C GLU A 187 -12.51 -10.30 17.79
N ASP A 188 -11.78 -10.19 16.68
CA ASP A 188 -10.66 -9.25 16.54
C ASP A 188 -11.17 -7.79 16.47
N ILE A 189 -12.30 -7.54 15.81
CA ILE A 189 -12.97 -6.22 15.82
C ILE A 189 -13.33 -5.81 17.26
N SER A 190 -13.87 -6.75 18.03
CA SER A 190 -14.23 -6.53 19.44
C SER A 190 -12.99 -6.26 20.29
N PHE A 191 -11.89 -6.97 20.03
CA PHE A 191 -10.60 -6.73 20.67
C PHE A 191 -10.08 -5.31 20.42
N PHE A 192 -10.08 -4.85 19.16
CA PHE A 192 -9.64 -3.49 18.82
C PHE A 192 -10.54 -2.42 19.45
N THR A 193 -11.87 -2.59 19.36
CA THR A 193 -12.84 -1.65 19.93
C THR A 193 -12.68 -1.51 21.44
N THR A 194 -12.41 -2.62 22.15
CA THR A 194 -12.18 -2.61 23.61
C THR A 194 -10.93 -1.81 24.00
N ARG A 195 -9.95 -1.71 23.10
CA ARG A 195 -8.74 -0.89 23.30
C ARG A 195 -8.92 0.57 22.90
N GLY A 196 -10.10 0.94 22.41
CA GLY A 196 -10.47 2.31 22.05
C GLY A 196 -10.39 2.63 20.55
N GLU A 197 -10.04 1.66 19.70
CA GLU A 197 -9.97 1.88 18.25
C GLU A 197 -11.36 2.11 17.65
N HIS A 198 -11.46 3.09 16.75
CA HIS A 198 -12.67 3.31 15.96
C HIS A 198 -12.64 2.43 14.72
N VAL A 199 -13.25 1.25 14.81
CA VAL A 199 -13.26 0.28 13.71
C VAL A 199 -14.40 0.57 12.75
N LYS A 200 -14.10 0.60 11.45
CA LYS A 200 -15.07 0.74 10.36
C LYS A 200 -14.95 -0.43 9.40
N LYS A 201 -16.04 -1.18 9.23
CA LYS A 201 -16.11 -2.28 8.28
C LYS A 201 -16.38 -1.74 6.87
N VAL A 202 -15.65 -2.23 5.88
CA VAL A 202 -15.85 -1.95 4.46
C VAL A 202 -15.96 -3.27 3.68
N GLU A 203 -16.47 -3.23 2.45
CA GLU A 203 -16.65 -4.46 1.67
C GLU A 203 -15.29 -5.11 1.34
N VAL A 204 -14.41 -4.37 0.64
CA VAL A 204 -13.04 -4.76 0.30
C VAL A 204 -12.11 -3.54 0.38
N LEU A 205 -11.04 -3.65 1.14
CA LEU A 205 -9.97 -2.65 1.27
C LEU A 205 -9.02 -2.67 0.07
N SER A 206 -8.55 -3.87 -0.28
CA SER A 206 -7.63 -4.07 -1.39
C SER A 206 -7.68 -5.51 -1.90
N ILE A 207 -7.31 -5.69 -3.16
CA ILE A 207 -7.22 -6.99 -3.80
C ILE A 207 -5.74 -7.31 -4.01
N VAL A 208 -5.24 -8.28 -3.24
CA VAL A 208 -3.86 -8.76 -3.36
C VAL A 208 -3.84 -10.01 -4.23
N HIS A 209 -2.97 -10.05 -5.24
CA HIS A 209 -2.64 -11.28 -5.95
C HIS A 209 -1.24 -11.73 -5.53
N GLY A 210 -1.01 -13.04 -5.56
CA GLY A 210 0.30 -13.61 -5.32
C GLY A 210 0.55 -14.86 -6.14
N ALA A 211 1.83 -15.13 -6.41
CA ALA A 211 2.30 -16.41 -6.90
C ALA A 211 3.54 -16.86 -6.13
N ARG A 212 3.66 -18.17 -5.90
CA ARG A 212 4.70 -18.83 -5.13
C ARG A 212 4.98 -20.19 -5.75
#